data_AF-A0A9P8MEL5-F1
#
_entry.id   AF-A0A9P8MEL5-F1
#
_cell.length_a   1.000
_cell.length_b   1.000
_cell.length_c   1.000
_cell.angle_alpha   90.00
_cell.angle_beta   90.00
_cell.angle_gamma   90.00
#
_symmetry.space_group_name_H-M   'P 1'
#
loop_
_entity.id
_entity.type
_entity.pdbx_description
1 polymer ?
#
loop_
_entity_poly.entity_id
_entity_poly.type
_entity_poly.pdbx_seq_one_letter_code
_entity_poly.pdbx_strand_id
1 'polypeptide(L)'
;MIEEIPHAAAEGPKIMVVCVGIGTFTGAIFLIVLLFVSGNIDDVISSSAGPLLQILIHATKSNAGAICLLMDGGLPASKFFAKVHTRLGLPLNALILTSVIVILFGLIFLGSTSAFNAIISASVVALDLSYAMPIAVNFIQGRNALPDRKWKLPRWFGWTADCISLSYISLTTVLFLFPPELAVTGSNMNYCIVAFAIIITISVFQWIVDGRKNFTGPRVNLVPESAMQPPTQS
;
A
#
# COMPACT_ATOMS: atom_id res chain seq x y z
N MET A 1 14.93 -4.41 3.03
CA MET A 1 14.94 -5.88 3.27
C MET A 1 15.35 -6.71 2.06
N ILE A 2 15.14 -6.24 0.82
CA ILE A 2 15.66 -6.97 -0.36
C ILE A 2 17.20 -7.05 -0.34
N GLU A 3 17.86 -6.06 0.28
CA GLU A 3 19.32 -6.03 0.45
C GLU A 3 19.89 -7.11 1.40
N GLU A 4 19.07 -7.77 2.21
CA GLU A 4 19.52 -8.83 3.15
C GLU A 4 19.34 -10.24 2.56
N ILE A 5 18.70 -10.37 1.39
CA ILE A 5 18.40 -11.67 0.78
C ILE A 5 19.59 -12.11 -0.11
N PRO A 6 20.19 -13.28 0.14
CA PRO A 6 21.21 -13.81 -0.77
C PRO A 6 20.58 -14.05 -2.14
N HIS A 7 21.20 -13.53 -3.21
CA HIS A 7 20.70 -13.61 -4.58
C HIS A 7 19.31 -12.96 -4.80
N ALA A 8 19.08 -11.81 -4.19
CA ALA A 8 17.82 -11.04 -4.24
C ALA A 8 17.20 -10.86 -5.65
N ALA A 9 18.02 -10.73 -6.70
CA ALA A 9 17.54 -10.55 -8.08
C ALA A 9 16.75 -11.75 -8.66
N ALA A 10 16.95 -12.96 -8.12
CA ALA A 10 16.22 -14.16 -8.54
C ALA A 10 15.24 -14.64 -7.47
N GLU A 11 15.65 -14.57 -6.20
CA GLU A 11 14.84 -15.06 -5.08
C GLU A 11 13.73 -14.09 -4.69
N GLY A 12 13.94 -12.77 -4.83
CA GLY A 12 12.93 -11.75 -4.53
C GLY A 12 11.60 -11.98 -5.27
N PRO A 13 11.61 -12.05 -6.62
CA PRO A 13 10.39 -12.31 -7.39
C PRO A 13 9.70 -13.65 -7.04
N LYS A 14 10.47 -14.71 -6.74
CA LYS A 14 9.91 -16.00 -6.31
C LYS A 14 9.19 -15.87 -4.97
N ILE A 15 9.84 -15.24 -4.00
CA ILE A 15 9.28 -15.01 -2.66
C ILE A 15 7.97 -14.23 -2.77
N MET A 16 7.91 -13.18 -3.60
CA MET A 16 6.67 -12.41 -3.81
C MET A 16 5.53 -13.30 -4.32
N VAL A 17 5.78 -14.15 -5.33
CA VAL A 17 4.76 -15.07 -5.87
C VAL A 17 4.33 -16.11 -4.83
N VAL A 18 5.28 -16.67 -4.08
CA VAL A 18 4.99 -17.65 -3.02
C VAL A 18 4.20 -17.03 -1.89
N CYS A 19 4.54 -15.82 -1.44
CA CYS A 19 3.80 -15.09 -0.41
C CYS A 19 2.34 -14.84 -0.82
N VAL A 20 2.12 -14.40 -2.07
CA VAL A 20 0.75 -14.22 -2.60
C VAL A 20 0.02 -15.55 -2.68
N GLY A 21 0.68 -16.63 -3.13
CA GLY A 21 0.08 -17.96 -3.19
C GLY A 21 -0.33 -18.49 -1.81
N ILE A 22 0.56 -18.40 -0.82
CA ILE A 22 0.28 -18.81 0.57
C ILE A 22 -0.87 -17.96 1.14
N GLY A 23 -0.81 -16.64 1.00
CA GLY A 23 -1.84 -15.74 1.51
C GLY A 23 -3.20 -15.97 0.86
N THR A 24 -3.23 -16.25 -0.44
CA THR A 24 -4.47 -16.60 -1.16
C THR A 24 -5.05 -17.91 -0.64
N PHE A 25 -4.21 -18.92 -0.41
CA PHE A 25 -4.66 -20.22 0.09
C PHE A 25 -5.16 -20.15 1.55
N THR A 26 -4.36 -19.56 2.45
CA THR A 26 -4.75 -19.42 3.85
C THR A 26 -5.94 -18.49 4.01
N GLY A 27 -5.98 -17.39 3.25
CA GLY A 27 -7.09 -16.46 3.19
C GLY A 27 -8.36 -17.11 2.65
N ALA A 28 -8.28 -17.94 1.61
CA ALA A 28 -9.44 -18.66 1.08
C ALA A 28 -10.00 -19.65 2.10
N ILE A 29 -9.15 -20.43 2.78
CA ILE A 29 -9.59 -21.33 3.86
C ILE A 29 -10.27 -20.53 4.97
N PHE A 30 -9.65 -19.43 5.40
CA PHE A 30 -10.21 -18.56 6.43
C PHE A 30 -11.56 -17.97 6.01
N LEU A 31 -11.68 -17.47 4.78
CA LEU A 31 -12.94 -16.93 4.25
C LEU A 31 -14.01 -18.01 4.12
N ILE A 32 -13.68 -19.22 3.70
CA ILE A 32 -14.62 -20.34 3.65
C ILE A 32 -15.16 -20.61 5.06
N VAL A 33 -14.28 -20.75 6.05
CA VAL A 33 -14.69 -20.97 7.45
C VAL A 33 -15.54 -19.82 7.97
N LEU A 34 -15.15 -18.56 7.71
CA LEU A 34 -15.94 -17.40 8.09
C LEU A 34 -17.32 -17.40 7.44
N LEU A 35 -17.43 -17.70 6.14
CA LEU A 35 -18.71 -17.72 5.43
C LEU A 35 -19.67 -18.79 6.01
N PHE A 36 -19.15 -19.93 6.46
CA PHE A 36 -19.95 -20.96 7.13
C PHE A 36 -20.30 -20.63 8.58
N VAL A 37 -19.55 -19.75 9.25
CA VAL A 37 -19.73 -19.38 10.67
C VAL A 37 -20.46 -18.03 10.86
N SER A 38 -20.46 -17.15 9.85
CA SER A 38 -20.84 -15.73 9.95
C SER A 38 -22.28 -15.44 10.40
N GLY A 39 -23.22 -16.38 10.33
CA GLY A 39 -24.60 -16.14 10.78
C GLY A 39 -25.24 -14.88 10.15
N ASN A 40 -25.89 -14.03 10.97
CA ASN A 40 -26.46 -12.76 10.51
C ASN A 40 -25.38 -11.68 10.32
N ILE A 41 -25.40 -11.03 9.15
CA ILE A 41 -24.39 -10.04 8.74
C ILE A 41 -24.39 -8.77 9.62
N ASP A 42 -25.54 -8.42 10.20
CA ASP A 42 -25.74 -7.18 10.96
C ASP A 42 -24.97 -7.18 12.30
N ASP A 43 -24.79 -8.35 12.92
CA ASP A 43 -24.07 -8.50 14.20
C ASP A 43 -22.54 -8.47 14.02
N VAL A 44 -22.03 -8.84 12.84
CA VAL A 44 -20.59 -8.88 12.54
C VAL A 44 -20.05 -7.50 12.17
N ILE A 45 -20.87 -6.68 11.49
CA ILE A 45 -20.52 -5.31 11.05
C ILE A 45 -20.42 -4.33 12.25
N SER A 46 -21.08 -4.64 13.37
CA SER A 46 -21.03 -3.82 14.60
C SER A 46 -19.86 -4.15 15.54
N SER A 47 -19.07 -5.18 15.24
CA SER A 47 -17.98 -5.67 16.10
C SER A 47 -16.67 -4.91 15.88
N SER A 48 -16.22 -4.19 16.91
CA SER A 48 -15.03 -3.32 16.86
C SER A 48 -13.79 -4.03 17.43
N ALA A 49 -13.00 -4.72 16.60
CA ALA A 49 -11.66 -5.18 16.96
C ALA A 49 -10.69 -5.15 15.77
N GLY A 50 -9.63 -4.33 15.88
CA GLY A 50 -8.58 -4.19 14.87
C GLY A 50 -7.27 -4.90 15.29
N PRO A 51 -6.77 -5.90 14.54
CA PRO A 51 -5.62 -6.73 14.93
C PRO A 51 -4.25 -6.28 14.38
N LEU A 52 -4.22 -5.33 13.43
CA LEU A 52 -3.06 -5.13 12.55
C LEU A 52 -1.83 -4.49 13.22
N LEU A 53 -2.04 -3.58 14.17
CA LEU A 53 -0.93 -2.92 14.88
C LEU A 53 -0.20 -3.90 15.80
N GLN A 54 -0.93 -4.80 16.47
CA GLN A 54 -0.35 -5.74 17.42
C GLN A 54 0.51 -6.82 16.73
N ILE A 55 0.13 -7.19 15.50
CA ILE A 55 0.89 -8.13 14.67
C ILE A 55 2.25 -7.55 14.26
N LEU A 56 2.31 -6.27 13.89
CA LEU A 56 3.56 -5.62 13.46
C LEU A 56 4.55 -5.43 14.61
N ILE A 57 4.07 -5.17 15.82
CA ILE A 57 4.89 -5.08 17.04
C ILE A 57 5.48 -6.45 17.39
N HIS A 58 4.67 -7.52 17.27
CA HIS A 58 5.12 -8.88 17.54
C HIS A 58 6.14 -9.40 16.51
N ALA A 59 6.00 -9.04 15.23
CA ALA A 59 6.89 -9.47 14.16
C ALA A 59 8.27 -8.80 14.20
N THR A 60 8.32 -7.50 14.50
CA THR A 60 9.56 -6.72 14.47
C THR A 60 10.32 -6.73 15.81
N LYS A 61 9.64 -7.08 16.92
CA LYS A 61 10.13 -6.97 18.30
C LYS A 61 10.71 -5.59 18.64
N SER A 62 10.35 -4.57 17.85
CA SER A 62 10.86 -3.22 17.97
C SER A 62 9.73 -2.26 17.64
N ASN A 63 9.29 -1.52 18.66
CA ASN A 63 8.26 -0.50 18.50
C ASN A 63 8.70 0.56 17.47
N ALA A 64 10.00 0.86 17.38
CA ALA A 64 10.55 1.76 16.37
C ALA A 64 10.54 1.16 14.95
N GLY A 65 10.83 -0.15 14.81
CA GLY A 65 10.80 -0.85 13.53
C GLY A 65 9.40 -0.94 12.93
N ALA A 66 8.40 -1.24 13.75
CA ALA A 66 6.99 -1.26 13.34
C ALA A 66 6.48 0.12 12.87
N ILE A 67 6.90 1.20 13.54
CA ILE A 67 6.51 2.57 13.19
C ILE A 67 7.23 3.07 11.93
N CYS A 68 8.52 2.74 11.75
CA CYS A 68 9.23 3.05 10.51
C CYS A 68 8.62 2.34 9.29
N LEU A 69 8.22 1.07 9.43
CA LEU A 69 7.55 0.30 8.36
C LEU A 69 6.17 0.85 7.98
N LEU A 70 5.48 1.52 8.90
CA LEU A 70 4.21 2.21 8.63
C LEU A 70 4.41 3.61 8.06
N MET A 71 5.61 4.17 8.19
CA MET A 71 5.91 5.57 7.90
C MET A 71 7.00 5.68 6.84
N ASP A 72 6.71 5.14 5.66
CA ASP A 72 7.53 5.37 4.47
C ASP A 72 7.49 6.88 4.10
N GLY A 73 8.44 7.65 4.63
CA GLY A 73 9.06 8.84 4.03
C GLY A 73 8.21 10.00 3.48
N GLY A 74 6.91 10.11 3.76
CA GLY A 74 6.02 11.05 3.05
C GLY A 74 5.59 12.33 3.76
N LEU A 75 5.94 12.55 5.03
CA LEU A 75 5.36 13.66 5.82
C LEU A 75 6.11 15.00 5.63
N PRO A 76 5.38 16.13 5.38
CA PRO A 76 5.97 17.46 5.38
C PRO A 76 6.45 17.80 6.80
N ALA A 77 7.63 18.40 6.92
CA ALA A 77 8.33 18.61 8.20
C ALA A 77 8.79 17.34 8.93
N SER A 78 9.30 16.35 8.19
CA SER A 78 9.89 15.12 8.74
C SER A 78 10.89 15.36 9.88
N LYS A 79 11.67 16.45 9.85
CA LYS A 79 12.65 16.78 10.91
C LYS A 79 12.01 17.04 12.29
N PHE A 80 10.76 17.50 12.35
CA PHE A 80 10.05 17.76 13.61
C PHE A 80 9.30 16.51 14.12
N PHE A 81 8.65 15.78 13.22
CA PHE A 81 7.87 14.59 13.56
C PHE A 81 8.71 13.32 13.74
N ALA A 82 9.87 13.24 13.09
CA ALA A 82 10.82 12.13 13.25
C ALA A 82 11.74 12.29 14.47
N LYS A 83 11.52 13.32 15.32
CA LYS A 83 12.33 13.49 16.54
C LYS A 83 11.99 12.39 17.54
N VAL A 84 12.93 11.47 17.72
CA VAL A 84 12.80 10.33 18.63
C VAL A 84 13.01 10.78 20.07
N HIS A 85 12.08 10.41 20.96
CA HIS A 85 12.19 10.69 22.39
C HIS A 85 13.24 9.77 23.04
N THR A 86 14.23 10.32 23.73
CA THR A 86 15.42 9.59 24.26
C THR A 86 15.10 8.51 25.30
N ARG A 87 14.04 8.66 26.11
CA ARG A 87 13.64 7.61 27.07
C ARG A 87 12.80 6.47 26.49
N LEU A 88 12.07 6.71 25.41
CA LEU A 88 11.10 5.76 24.86
C LEU A 88 11.56 5.15 23.53
N GLY A 89 12.55 5.76 22.85
CA GLY A 89 13.04 5.30 21.55
C GLY A 89 12.00 5.44 20.44
N LEU A 90 10.94 6.25 20.64
CA LEU A 90 9.80 6.40 19.73
C LEU A 90 9.65 7.83 19.23
N PRO A 91 9.23 8.04 17.96
CA PRO A 91 8.86 9.35 17.43
C PRO A 91 7.48 9.77 17.96
N LEU A 92 7.41 10.22 19.22
CA LEU A 92 6.15 10.50 19.92
C LEU A 92 5.29 11.54 19.19
N ASN A 93 5.91 12.55 18.58
CA ASN A 93 5.19 13.58 17.83
C ASN A 93 4.47 13.01 16.59
N ALA A 94 5.07 12.05 15.89
CA ALA A 94 4.44 11.37 14.76
C ALA A 94 3.27 10.49 15.23
N LEU A 95 3.45 9.74 16.32
CA LEU A 95 2.40 8.91 16.91
C LEU A 95 1.18 9.72 17.36
N ILE A 96 1.41 10.85 18.03
CA ILE A 96 0.33 11.75 18.46
C ILE A 96 -0.38 12.32 17.23
N LEU A 97 0.36 12.75 16.21
CA LEU A 97 -0.22 13.26 14.96
C LEU A 97 -1.11 12.22 14.28
N THR A 98 -0.61 10.98 14.09
CA THR A 98 -1.41 9.91 13.47
C THR A 98 -2.64 9.57 14.32
N SER A 99 -2.50 9.56 15.64
CA SER A 99 -3.62 9.29 16.55
C SER A 99 -4.70 10.36 16.45
N VAL A 100 -4.31 11.65 16.44
CA VAL A 100 -5.23 12.78 16.26
C VAL A 100 -5.92 12.69 14.90
N ILE A 101 -5.19 12.41 13.82
CA ILE A 101 -5.78 12.27 12.48
C ILE A 101 -6.77 11.12 12.42
N VAL A 102 -6.46 9.96 13.00
CA VAL A 102 -7.39 8.81 13.07
C VAL A 102 -8.64 9.16 13.88
N ILE A 103 -8.49 9.87 15.01
CA ILE A 103 -9.63 10.35 15.80
C ILE A 103 -10.49 11.31 14.96
N LEU A 104 -9.89 12.25 14.23
CA LEU A 104 -10.61 13.17 13.35
C LEU A 104 -11.38 12.42 12.25
N PHE A 105 -10.78 11.40 11.62
CA PHE A 105 -11.50 10.54 10.66
C PHE A 105 -12.63 9.75 11.34
N GLY A 106 -12.43 9.28 12.58
CA GLY A 106 -13.48 8.64 13.37
C GLY A 106 -14.63 9.59 13.72
N LEU A 107 -14.36 10.87 13.97
CA LEU A 107 -15.40 11.88 14.21
C LEU A 107 -16.26 12.14 12.97
N ILE A 108 -15.70 12.00 11.75
CA ILE A 108 -16.48 12.08 10.50
C ILE A 108 -17.56 11.00 10.47
N PHE A 109 -17.27 9.80 10.96
CA PHE A 109 -18.25 8.71 11.03
C PHE A 109 -19.46 9.07 11.92
N LEU A 110 -19.26 9.81 13.02
CA LEU A 110 -20.36 10.28 13.87
C LEU A 110 -21.27 11.30 13.18
N GLY A 111 -20.74 12.07 12.23
CA GLY A 111 -21.50 13.06 11.48
C GLY A 111 -22.20 12.48 10.24
N SER A 112 -21.51 11.61 9.50
CA SER A 112 -22.04 10.95 8.30
C SER A 112 -21.29 9.65 8.01
N THR A 113 -22.04 8.55 8.02
CA THR A 113 -21.54 7.23 7.60
C THR A 113 -21.20 7.22 6.10
N SER A 114 -22.00 7.89 5.28
CA SER A 114 -21.75 8.01 3.83
C SER A 114 -20.46 8.76 3.51
N ALA A 115 -20.13 9.82 4.26
CA ALA A 115 -18.87 10.56 4.09
C ALA A 115 -17.65 9.71 4.49
N PHE A 116 -17.75 8.97 5.60
CA PHE A 116 -16.69 8.05 6.02
C PHE A 116 -16.47 6.94 4.97
N ASN A 117 -17.56 6.31 4.51
CA ASN A 117 -17.49 5.26 3.49
C ASN A 117 -16.87 5.76 2.18
N ALA A 118 -17.18 6.98 1.75
CA ALA A 118 -16.58 7.60 0.58
C ALA A 118 -15.06 7.76 0.71
N ILE A 119 -14.55 8.12 1.89
CA ILE A 119 -13.10 8.22 2.15
C ILE A 119 -12.43 6.85 2.10
N ILE A 120 -13.06 5.84 2.72
CA ILE A 120 -12.52 4.46 2.69
C ILE A 120 -12.45 3.95 1.24
N SER A 121 -13.53 4.09 0.46
CA SER A 121 -13.52 3.73 -0.96
C SER A 121 -12.47 4.49 -1.77
N ALA A 122 -12.30 5.79 -1.52
CA ALA A 122 -11.29 6.60 -2.21
C ALA A 122 -9.86 6.13 -1.90
N SER A 123 -9.58 5.68 -0.66
CA SER A 123 -8.26 5.18 -0.28
C SER A 123 -7.91 3.85 -0.97
N VAL A 124 -8.90 2.95 -1.13
CA VAL A 124 -8.73 1.71 -1.90
C VAL A 124 -8.48 2.00 -3.37
N VAL A 125 -9.25 2.91 -3.98
CA VAL A 125 -9.04 3.32 -5.38
C VAL A 125 -7.67 3.97 -5.58
N ALA A 126 -7.22 4.82 -4.64
CA ALA A 126 -5.89 5.42 -4.70
C ALA A 126 -4.77 4.38 -4.66
N LEU A 127 -4.91 3.35 -3.82
CA LEU A 127 -3.97 2.25 -3.72
C LEU A 127 -3.95 1.43 -5.03
N ASP A 128 -5.11 1.08 -5.57
CA ASP A 128 -5.24 0.35 -6.82
C ASP A 128 -4.58 1.10 -7.99
N LEU A 129 -4.82 2.41 -8.10
CA LEU A 129 -4.21 3.25 -9.12
C LEU A 129 -2.68 3.37 -8.94
N SER A 130 -2.20 3.43 -7.70
CA SER A 130 -0.76 3.42 -7.40
C SER A 130 -0.09 2.15 -7.90
N TYR A 131 -0.73 0.98 -7.70
CA TYR A 131 -0.24 -0.30 -8.25
C TYR A 131 -0.42 -0.42 -9.77
N ALA A 132 -1.43 0.23 -10.35
CA ALA A 132 -1.62 0.28 -11.80
C ALA A 132 -0.48 1.02 -12.51
N MET A 133 0.08 2.07 -11.91
CA MET A 133 1.13 2.90 -12.53
C MET A 133 2.34 2.10 -13.03
N PRO A 134 3.06 1.31 -12.21
CA PRO A 134 4.20 0.52 -12.70
C PRO A 134 3.80 -0.55 -13.73
N ILE A 135 2.60 -1.13 -13.61
CA ILE A 135 2.08 -2.12 -14.57
C ILE A 135 1.82 -1.46 -15.93
N ALA A 136 1.16 -0.30 -15.93
CA ALA A 136 0.88 0.49 -17.12
C ALA A 136 2.16 0.97 -17.82
N VAL A 137 3.14 1.46 -17.05
CA VAL A 137 4.45 1.84 -17.60
C VAL A 137 5.15 0.65 -18.26
N ASN A 138 5.15 -0.52 -17.62
CA ASN A 138 5.75 -1.74 -18.17
C ASN A 138 5.00 -2.24 -19.42
N PHE A 139 3.68 -2.10 -19.46
CA PHE A 139 2.83 -2.42 -20.61
C PHE A 139 3.11 -1.50 -21.80
N ILE A 140 3.13 -0.18 -21.58
CA ILE A 140 3.39 0.85 -22.60
C ILE A 140 4.82 0.76 -23.14
N GLN A 141 5.81 0.48 -22.28
CA GLN A 141 7.22 0.31 -22.68
C GLN A 141 7.51 -1.07 -23.30
N GLY A 142 6.51 -1.94 -23.45
CA GLY A 142 6.63 -3.23 -24.13
C GLY A 142 7.53 -4.25 -23.43
N ARG A 143 7.72 -4.12 -22.11
CA ARG A 143 8.51 -5.04 -21.25
C ARG A 143 9.99 -5.21 -21.65
N ASN A 144 10.55 -4.30 -22.45
CA ASN A 144 11.93 -4.38 -22.98
C ASN A 144 12.87 -3.26 -22.47
N ALA A 145 12.38 -2.32 -21.67
CA ALA A 145 13.17 -1.17 -21.21
C ALA A 145 14.19 -1.50 -20.11
N LEU A 146 14.06 -2.66 -19.46
CA LEU A 146 14.92 -3.07 -18.34
C LEU A 146 16.09 -3.95 -18.82
N PRO A 147 17.28 -3.82 -18.20
CA PRO A 147 18.45 -4.64 -18.51
C PRO A 147 18.21 -6.14 -18.24
N ASP A 148 19.12 -6.98 -18.75
CA ASP A 148 19.00 -8.42 -18.59
C ASP A 148 18.96 -8.83 -17.10
N ARG A 149 18.06 -9.77 -16.78
CA ARG A 149 17.72 -10.17 -15.41
C ARG A 149 17.66 -11.69 -15.29
N LYS A 150 18.08 -12.20 -14.13
CA LYS A 150 18.12 -13.63 -13.81
C LYS A 150 16.73 -14.29 -13.82
N TRP A 151 15.67 -13.54 -13.53
CA TRP A 151 14.28 -14.00 -13.54
C TRP A 151 13.48 -13.32 -14.65
N LYS A 152 13.14 -14.07 -15.71
CA LYS A 152 12.29 -13.60 -16.82
C LYS A 152 11.00 -14.41 -16.87
N LEU A 153 9.88 -13.73 -16.68
CA LEU A 153 8.57 -14.30 -16.99
C LEU A 153 8.46 -14.50 -18.52
N PRO A 154 7.83 -15.60 -18.99
CA PRO A 154 7.53 -15.78 -20.40
C PRO A 154 6.77 -14.58 -20.95
N ARG A 155 7.15 -14.09 -22.14
CA ARG A 155 6.57 -12.86 -22.71
C ARG A 155 5.05 -12.93 -22.81
N TRP A 156 4.52 -14.05 -23.31
CA TRP A 156 3.09 -14.34 -23.38
C TRP A 156 2.40 -14.13 -22.02
N PHE A 157 2.96 -14.69 -20.95
CA PHE A 157 2.35 -14.67 -19.62
C PHE A 157 2.43 -13.27 -19.00
N GLY A 158 3.51 -12.54 -19.29
CA GLY A 158 3.65 -11.17 -18.87
C GLY A 158 2.58 -10.24 -19.46
N TRP A 159 2.33 -10.36 -20.78
CA TRP A 159 1.31 -9.54 -21.45
C TRP A 159 -0.10 -9.87 -21.00
N THR A 160 -0.44 -11.15 -20.85
CA THR A 160 -1.77 -11.55 -20.37
C THR A 160 -2.01 -11.10 -18.94
N ALA A 161 -1.01 -11.25 -18.06
CA ALA A 161 -1.11 -10.77 -16.68
C ALA A 161 -1.30 -9.26 -16.61
N ASP A 162 -0.50 -8.47 -17.32
CA ASP A 162 -0.63 -7.00 -17.33
C ASP A 162 -2.01 -6.57 -17.87
N CYS A 163 -2.50 -7.19 -18.96
CA CYS A 163 -3.84 -6.92 -19.50
C CYS A 163 -4.95 -7.22 -18.49
N ILE A 164 -4.90 -8.38 -17.85
CA ILE A 164 -5.91 -8.81 -16.87
C ILE A 164 -5.88 -7.87 -15.67
N SER A 165 -4.69 -7.55 -15.15
CA SER A 165 -4.54 -6.65 -14.00
C SER A 165 -5.07 -5.25 -14.29
N LEU A 166 -4.71 -4.64 -15.42
CA LEU A 166 -5.20 -3.30 -15.79
C LEU A 166 -6.71 -3.30 -16.04
N SER A 167 -7.24 -4.33 -16.68
CA SER A 167 -8.69 -4.47 -16.91
C SER A 167 -9.44 -4.63 -15.58
N TYR A 168 -8.91 -5.44 -14.66
CA TYR A 168 -9.48 -5.65 -13.34
C TYR A 168 -9.46 -4.36 -12.52
N ILE A 169 -8.33 -3.65 -12.47
CA ILE A 169 -8.22 -2.36 -11.76
C ILE A 169 -9.18 -1.32 -12.34
N SER A 170 -9.32 -1.27 -13.68
CA SER A 170 -10.28 -0.37 -14.32
C SER A 170 -11.71 -0.72 -13.94
N LEU A 171 -12.06 -2.00 -13.90
CA LEU A 171 -13.38 -2.47 -13.50
C LEU A 171 -13.67 -2.13 -12.03
N THR A 172 -12.75 -2.48 -11.12
CA THR A 172 -12.93 -2.23 -9.67
C THR A 172 -13.03 -0.74 -9.38
N THR A 173 -12.23 0.09 -10.04
CA THR A 173 -12.30 1.55 -9.90
C THR A 173 -13.71 2.07 -10.24
N VAL A 174 -14.28 1.64 -11.36
CA VAL A 174 -15.64 2.03 -11.77
C VAL A 174 -16.70 1.51 -10.79
N LEU A 175 -16.56 0.28 -10.30
CA LEU A 175 -17.50 -0.29 -9.33
C LEU A 175 -17.44 0.44 -7.98
N PHE A 176 -16.25 0.82 -7.51
CA PHE A 176 -16.08 1.60 -6.27
C PHE A 176 -16.54 3.06 -6.39
N LEU A 177 -16.77 3.56 -7.60
CA LEU A 177 -17.40 4.85 -7.85
C LEU A 177 -18.93 4.77 -7.73
N PHE A 178 -19.53 3.59 -7.90
CA PHE A 178 -20.96 3.42 -7.73
C PHE A 178 -21.37 3.29 -6.25
N PRO A 179 -22.58 3.74 -5.89
CA PRO A 179 -23.14 3.53 -4.57
C PRO A 179 -23.55 2.06 -4.36
N PRO A 180 -23.44 1.55 -3.13
CA PRO A 180 -23.79 0.17 -2.79
C PRO A 180 -25.31 -0.09 -2.77
N GLU A 181 -26.13 0.98 -2.75
CA GLU A 181 -27.59 0.91 -2.70
C GLU A 181 -28.22 1.45 -3.98
N LEU A 182 -29.28 0.78 -4.46
CA LEU A 182 -29.99 1.15 -5.69
C LEU A 182 -30.85 2.42 -5.54
N ALA A 183 -31.36 2.70 -4.34
CA ALA A 183 -32.16 3.89 -4.05
C ALA A 183 -31.24 5.07 -3.67
N VAL A 184 -30.62 5.69 -4.66
CA VAL A 184 -29.68 6.79 -4.43
C VAL A 184 -30.42 8.08 -4.12
N THR A 185 -30.09 8.68 -2.97
CA THR A 185 -30.50 10.04 -2.62
C THR A 185 -29.24 10.90 -2.49
N GLY A 186 -29.38 12.24 -2.55
CA GLY A 186 -28.24 13.15 -2.35
C GLY A 186 -27.50 12.91 -1.03
N SER A 187 -28.16 12.35 -0.02
CA SER A 187 -27.55 12.03 1.27
C SER A 187 -26.84 10.67 1.32
N ASN A 188 -27.16 9.72 0.43
CA ASN A 188 -26.58 8.37 0.43
C ASN A 188 -25.77 8.02 -0.84
N MET A 189 -25.48 9.01 -1.68
CA MET A 189 -24.63 8.82 -2.86
C MET A 189 -23.17 8.57 -2.44
N ASN A 190 -22.46 7.74 -3.19
CA ASN A 190 -21.03 7.51 -2.97
C ASN A 190 -20.20 8.70 -3.47
N TYR A 191 -19.70 9.50 -2.53
CA TYR A 191 -18.87 10.68 -2.82
C TYR A 191 -17.38 10.35 -3.01
N CYS A 192 -17.04 9.10 -3.32
CA CYS A 192 -15.66 8.63 -3.53
C CYS A 192 -14.86 9.52 -4.48
N ILE A 193 -15.43 9.94 -5.63
CA ILE A 193 -14.72 10.81 -6.58
C ILE A 193 -14.36 12.18 -6.00
N VAL A 194 -15.22 12.73 -5.14
CA VAL A 194 -14.99 14.03 -4.49
C VAL A 194 -13.89 13.89 -3.45
N ALA A 195 -13.94 12.86 -2.62
CA ALA A 195 -12.89 12.55 -1.65
C ALA A 195 -11.55 12.32 -2.34
N PHE A 196 -11.54 11.57 -3.43
CA PHE A 196 -10.35 11.32 -4.24
C PHE A 196 -9.77 12.60 -4.85
N ALA A 197 -10.60 13.48 -5.41
CA ALA A 197 -10.19 14.76 -5.97
C ALA A 197 -9.56 15.70 -4.93
N ILE A 198 -10.11 15.73 -3.70
CA ILE A 198 -9.53 16.50 -2.58
C ILE A 198 -8.13 15.98 -2.25
N ILE A 199 -7.97 14.65 -2.14
CA ILE A 199 -6.67 14.03 -1.82
C ILE A 199 -5.64 14.34 -2.91
N ILE A 200 -5.99 14.17 -4.19
CA ILE A 200 -5.09 14.53 -5.30
C ILE A 200 -4.70 16.00 -5.22
N THR A 201 -5.64 16.90 -4.93
CA THR A 201 -5.36 18.34 -4.82
C THR A 201 -4.34 18.61 -3.71
N ILE A 202 -4.51 18.00 -2.53
CA ILE A 202 -3.57 18.10 -1.42
C ILE A 202 -2.20 17.52 -1.80
N SER A 203 -2.16 16.34 -2.43
CA SER A 203 -0.91 15.69 -2.85
C SER A 203 -0.16 16.51 -3.90
N VAL A 204 -0.85 17.08 -4.89
CA VAL A 204 -0.25 17.95 -5.91
C VAL A 204 0.25 19.24 -5.27
N PHE A 205 -0.52 19.85 -4.37
CA PHE A 205 -0.08 21.02 -3.63
C PHE A 205 1.18 20.73 -2.80
N GLN A 206 1.20 19.61 -2.07
CA GLN A 206 2.36 19.16 -1.29
C GLN A 206 3.58 18.92 -2.19
N TRP A 207 3.39 18.31 -3.35
CA TRP A 207 4.45 18.11 -4.34
C TRP A 207 5.04 19.44 -4.82
N ILE A 208 4.21 20.45 -5.07
CA ILE A 208 4.65 21.78 -5.51
C ILE A 208 5.40 22.52 -4.40
N VAL A 209 4.95 22.44 -3.15
CA VAL A 209 5.53 23.19 -2.02
C VAL A 209 6.86 22.60 -1.57
N ASP A 210 6.90 21.28 -1.35
CA ASP A 210 7.97 20.58 -0.64
C ASP A 210 8.60 19.47 -1.49
N GLY A 211 7.77 18.61 -2.09
CA GLY A 211 8.22 17.41 -2.83
C GLY A 211 9.23 17.71 -3.93
N ARG A 212 8.92 18.64 -4.85
CA ARG A 212 9.80 19.00 -5.97
C ARG A 212 11.15 19.59 -5.56
N LYS A 213 11.29 20.06 -4.32
CA LYS A 213 12.52 20.71 -3.82
C LYS A 213 13.40 19.73 -3.02
N ASN A 214 12.77 18.81 -2.30
CA ASN A 214 13.45 17.91 -1.38
C ASN A 214 13.51 16.45 -1.85
N PHE A 215 12.82 16.08 -2.93
CA PHE A 215 12.85 14.73 -3.48
C PHE A 215 14.10 14.47 -4.31
N THR A 216 15.02 13.66 -3.79
CA THR A 216 16.10 13.03 -4.55
C THR A 216 15.75 11.59 -4.84
N GLY A 217 15.64 11.23 -6.12
CA GLY A 217 15.37 9.85 -6.54
C GLY A 217 16.49 8.87 -6.12
N PRO A 218 16.21 7.56 -6.11
CA PRO A 218 17.20 6.54 -5.76
C PRO A 218 18.42 6.61 -6.68
N ARG A 219 19.61 6.84 -6.11
CA ARG A 219 20.87 6.74 -6.86
C ARG A 219 21.19 5.27 -7.04
N VAL A 220 20.92 4.73 -8.23
CA VAL A 220 21.36 3.39 -8.60
C VAL A 220 22.88 3.47 -8.78
N ASN A 221 23.64 3.27 -7.71
CA ASN A 221 25.05 2.97 -7.81
C ASN A 221 25.15 1.56 -8.40
N LEU A 222 25.25 1.49 -9.73
CA LEU A 222 25.60 0.27 -10.43
C LEU A 222 27.01 -0.11 -9.97
N VAL A 223 27.11 -0.93 -8.93
CA VAL A 223 28.39 -1.54 -8.53
C VAL A 223 28.88 -2.32 -9.74
N PRO A 224 30.04 -1.97 -10.35
CA PRO A 224 30.56 -2.70 -11.49
C PRO A 224 30.75 -4.17 -11.10
N GLU A 225 30.34 -5.09 -11.99
CA GLU A 225 30.39 -6.54 -11.76
C GLU A 225 31.79 -7.05 -11.36
N SER A 226 32.84 -6.30 -11.69
CA SER A 226 34.22 -6.56 -11.26
C SER A 226 34.46 -6.50 -9.75
N ALA A 227 33.55 -5.92 -8.96
CA ALA A 227 33.65 -5.86 -7.50
C ALA A 227 32.92 -7.02 -6.78
N MET A 228 32.21 -7.90 -7.51
CA MET A 228 31.51 -9.06 -6.95
C MET A 228 32.31 -10.37 -7.03
N GLN A 229 33.54 -10.35 -7.57
CA GLN A 229 34.39 -11.55 -7.56
C GLN A 229 34.97 -11.77 -6.15
N PRO A 230 34.77 -12.97 -5.55
CA PRO A 230 35.40 -13.29 -4.28
C PRO A 230 36.92 -13.29 -4.45
N PRO A 231 37.70 -12.92 -3.42
CA PRO A 231 39.16 -12.96 -3.49
C PRO A 231 39.60 -14.38 -3.85
N THR A 232 40.29 -14.51 -4.99
CA THR A 232 41.00 -15.72 -5.36
C THR A 232 41.98 -16.05 -4.23
N GLN A 233 41.71 -17.14 -3.51
CA GLN A 233 42.67 -17.66 -2.55
C GLN A 233 43.83 -18.25 -3.34
N SER A 234 44.95 -17.52 -3.36
CA SER A 234 46.28 -17.99 -3.77
C SER A 234 47.02 -18.55 -2.57
#